data_AF-A0A7S3VAJ5-F1
#
_entry.id   AF-A0A7S3VAJ5-F1
#
_cell.length_a   1.000
_cell.length_b   1.000
_cell.length_c   1.000
_cell.angle_alpha   90.00
_cell.angle_beta   90.00
_cell.angle_gamma   90.00
#
_symmetry.space_group_name_H-M   'P 1'
#
loop_
_entity.id
_entity.type
_entity.pdbx_description
1 polymer ?
#
loop_
_entity_poly.entity_id
_entity_poly.type
_entity_poly.pdbx_seq_one_letter_code
_entity_poly.pdbx_strand_id
1 'polypeptide(L)'
;MTYQIEFVPPINNEQDRGRPSSVPNMKGRAQYDLSGNSGPGRPNEAVDLSERMGEVKDEEGQPLLETVLEQVRLQQEENRLQQEKMNQQDRAISNLRDEMRNMRSELESTSDSDAIARFYDNPPLGAPVEQQQDVESQPSASGRQRPRRTRGSPLSNIFGRNRSNNQSLPEDIFTMMMMSRPCSASWALGIFVCTCQITLCFLIFIEGDFKGGFGSPWKPPVAKVYIGQGISIFFVFLAQGDMFSSVRTIQWLRKNSRWDILLLGKEENEDPPSIWDWILHILIPNVLKFIQGFAVFFVSFFIIMTRSNLLDLIKDFTSLMIVSELDNIAFDFTAYG
;
A
#
# COMPACT_ATOMS: atom_id res chain seq x y z
N MET A 1 33.28 -39.37 -8.69
CA MET A 1 31.85 -39.76 -8.73
C MET A 1 31.14 -38.70 -9.55
N THR A 2 30.82 -39.06 -10.78
CA THR A 2 30.38 -38.14 -11.84
C THR A 2 28.89 -38.37 -12.05
N TYR A 3 28.06 -37.35 -11.79
CA TYR A 3 26.64 -37.41 -12.11
C TYR A 3 26.43 -36.81 -13.51
N GLN A 4 26.06 -37.64 -14.48
CA GLN A 4 25.46 -37.17 -15.73
C GLN A 4 23.98 -36.87 -15.46
N ILE A 5 23.57 -35.64 -15.75
CA ILE A 5 22.16 -35.24 -15.78
C ILE A 5 21.79 -35.18 -17.26
N GLU A 6 20.94 -36.11 -17.67
CA GLU A 6 20.40 -36.23 -19.02
C GLU A 6 19.28 -35.19 -19.20
N PHE A 7 19.45 -34.28 -20.17
CA PHE A 7 18.48 -33.23 -20.49
C PHE A 7 17.41 -33.81 -21.43
N VAL A 8 16.16 -33.87 -20.96
CA VAL A 8 14.99 -34.17 -21.79
C VAL A 8 14.41 -32.85 -22.31
N PRO A 9 14.33 -32.60 -23.63
CA PRO A 9 13.70 -31.39 -24.16
C PRO A 9 12.16 -31.48 -24.07
N PRO A 10 11.45 -30.37 -23.78
CA PRO A 10 10.00 -30.36 -23.80
C PRO A 10 9.45 -30.39 -25.23
N ILE A 11 8.42 -31.23 -25.38
CA ILE A 11 7.64 -31.48 -26.58
C ILE A 11 6.76 -30.25 -26.89
N ASN A 12 6.90 -29.70 -28.10
CA ASN A 12 5.98 -28.74 -28.68
C ASN A 12 4.67 -29.45 -29.04
N ASN A 13 3.55 -29.03 -28.44
CA ASN A 13 2.22 -29.34 -28.93
C ASN A 13 1.51 -28.06 -29.36
N GLU A 14 1.72 -27.69 -30.62
CA GLU A 14 0.72 -26.99 -31.42
C GLU A 14 -0.46 -27.94 -31.63
N GLN A 15 -1.65 -27.60 -31.10
CA GLN A 15 -2.89 -28.19 -31.58
C GLN A 15 -4.10 -27.29 -31.36
N ASP A 16 -4.28 -26.38 -32.31
CA ASP A 16 -5.48 -26.29 -33.16
C ASP A 16 -6.80 -26.87 -32.60
N ARG A 17 -7.68 -25.99 -32.10
CA ARG A 17 -9.17 -26.09 -32.07
C ARG A 17 -9.69 -24.65 -32.00
N GLY A 18 -10.50 -24.12 -32.92
CA GLY A 18 -11.74 -24.67 -33.45
C GLY A 18 -12.92 -23.91 -32.84
N ARG A 19 -13.60 -23.08 -33.66
CA ARG A 19 -14.84 -22.31 -33.38
C ARG A 19 -15.91 -23.08 -32.56
N PRO A 20 -16.80 -22.36 -31.84
CA PRO A 20 -18.19 -22.15 -32.35
C PRO A 20 -18.68 -20.70 -32.13
N SER A 21 -19.32 -20.03 -33.10
CA SER A 21 -20.76 -20.03 -33.43
C SER A 21 -21.71 -19.53 -32.32
N SER A 22 -22.46 -18.48 -32.69
CA SER A 22 -23.85 -18.16 -32.34
C SER A 22 -24.23 -17.80 -30.89
N VAL A 23 -24.61 -16.53 -30.77
CA VAL A 23 -25.50 -15.85 -29.82
C VAL A 23 -26.72 -16.70 -29.43
N PRO A 24 -27.20 -16.62 -28.17
CA PRO A 24 -28.50 -15.99 -27.98
C PRO A 24 -28.55 -14.95 -26.86
N ASN A 25 -29.19 -13.86 -27.22
CA ASN A 25 -29.77 -12.80 -26.41
C ASN A 25 -30.71 -13.37 -25.34
N MET A 26 -30.42 -13.15 -24.05
CA MET A 26 -31.42 -13.26 -22.98
C MET A 26 -31.43 -12.00 -22.12
N LYS A 27 -32.37 -11.13 -22.47
CA LYS A 27 -33.01 -10.15 -21.57
C LYS A 27 -33.69 -10.91 -20.42
N GLY A 28 -33.05 -10.91 -19.25
CA GLY A 28 -33.65 -11.33 -17.97
C GLY A 28 -33.61 -10.17 -16.99
N ARG A 29 -34.63 -9.31 -17.04
CA ARG A 29 -34.82 -8.15 -16.17
C ARG A 29 -35.39 -8.65 -14.83
N ALA A 30 -34.54 -8.89 -13.84
CA ALA A 30 -34.97 -9.11 -12.46
C ALA A 30 -35.09 -7.73 -11.77
N GLN A 31 -36.32 -7.23 -11.78
CA GLN A 31 -36.74 -6.03 -11.08
C GLN A 31 -36.97 -6.43 -9.62
N TYR A 32 -36.02 -6.13 -8.74
CA TYR A 32 -36.22 -6.23 -7.30
C TYR A 32 -36.85 -4.93 -6.81
N ASP A 33 -38.14 -4.98 -6.52
CA ASP A 33 -38.83 -3.96 -5.72
C ASP A 33 -38.33 -4.05 -4.28
N LEU A 34 -37.48 -3.10 -3.90
CA LEU A 34 -37.18 -2.78 -2.50
C LEU A 34 -37.95 -1.51 -2.12
N SER A 35 -39.28 -1.61 -2.05
CA SER A 35 -40.12 -0.66 -1.31
C SER A 35 -40.18 -1.07 0.17
N GLY A 36 -39.02 -1.06 0.81
CA GLY A 36 -38.90 -1.13 2.27
C GLY A 36 -39.31 0.21 2.87
N ASN A 37 -40.61 0.37 3.11
CA ASN A 37 -41.22 1.49 3.80
C ASN A 37 -40.71 1.57 5.26
N SER A 38 -39.55 2.21 5.48
CA SER A 38 -39.08 2.59 6.80
C SER A 38 -39.87 3.80 7.28
N GLY A 39 -41.04 3.53 7.85
CA GLY A 39 -41.81 4.54 8.57
C GLY A 39 -40.98 5.14 9.71
N PRO A 40 -41.17 6.44 10.02
CA PRO A 40 -40.50 7.08 11.15
C PRO A 40 -40.87 6.34 12.43
N GLY A 41 -39.85 5.72 13.05
CA GLY A 41 -39.95 5.07 14.35
C GLY A 41 -40.58 6.02 15.35
N ARG A 42 -41.68 5.57 15.95
CA ARG A 42 -42.47 6.27 16.95
C ARG A 42 -41.60 6.68 18.14
N PRO A 43 -41.65 7.94 18.59
CA PRO A 43 -41.00 8.38 19.82
C PRO A 43 -41.90 8.09 21.02
N ASN A 44 -42.13 6.80 21.36
CA ASN A 44 -43.04 6.45 22.46
C ASN A 44 -42.39 5.67 23.62
N GLU A 45 -41.09 5.37 23.59
CA GLU A 45 -40.42 4.69 24.72
C GLU A 45 -39.69 5.63 25.69
N ALA A 46 -39.69 6.95 25.44
CA ALA A 46 -39.09 7.92 26.37
C ALA A 46 -40.06 8.37 27.49
N VAL A 47 -41.34 7.97 27.45
CA VAL A 47 -42.36 8.48 28.39
C VAL A 47 -42.60 7.55 29.58
N ASP A 48 -42.21 6.27 29.51
CA ASP A 48 -42.51 5.28 30.56
C ASP A 48 -41.38 5.09 31.61
N LEU A 49 -40.29 5.84 31.48
CA LEU A 49 -39.16 5.83 32.44
C LEU A 49 -39.27 6.91 33.52
N SER A 50 -40.11 7.94 33.36
CA SER A 50 -40.30 8.97 34.40
C SER A 50 -41.29 8.52 35.48
N GLU A 51 -42.22 7.62 35.18
CA GLU A 51 -43.23 7.14 36.14
C GLU A 51 -42.71 6.05 37.08
N ARG A 52 -41.54 5.45 36.76
CA ARG A 52 -40.90 4.39 37.55
C ARG A 52 -39.73 4.83 38.43
N MET A 53 -39.28 6.08 38.34
CA MET A 53 -38.36 6.67 39.30
C MET A 53 -39.15 7.30 40.45
N GLY A 54 -39.73 6.45 41.30
CA GLY A 54 -40.25 6.88 42.60
C GLY A 54 -39.14 7.61 43.35
N GLU A 55 -39.50 8.74 43.99
CA GLU A 55 -38.65 9.66 44.76
C GLU A 55 -37.43 8.99 45.43
N VAL A 56 -36.34 8.85 44.68
CA VAL A 56 -35.01 8.57 45.24
C VAL A 56 -34.45 9.95 45.56
N LYS A 57 -34.76 10.43 46.77
CA LYS A 57 -34.03 11.54 47.39
C LYS A 57 -32.75 10.95 47.96
N ASP A 58 -31.65 11.36 47.39
CA ASP A 58 -30.33 11.37 47.99
C ASP A 58 -30.35 12.15 49.33
N GLU A 59 -29.56 11.70 50.30
CA GLU A 59 -29.56 12.20 51.69
C GLU A 59 -29.23 13.71 51.82
N GLU A 60 -28.80 14.35 50.73
CA GLU A 60 -28.46 15.77 50.66
C GLU A 60 -29.56 16.66 50.05
N GLY A 61 -30.70 16.09 49.64
CA GLY A 61 -31.90 16.85 49.25
C GLY A 61 -31.77 17.69 47.97
N GLN A 62 -30.75 17.45 47.14
CA GLN A 62 -30.70 18.00 45.79
C GLN A 62 -31.41 17.06 44.81
N PRO A 63 -32.21 17.56 43.86
CA PRO A 63 -32.94 16.70 42.95
C PRO A 63 -31.97 16.05 41.97
N LEU A 64 -31.63 14.77 42.19
CA LEU A 64 -30.89 13.87 41.29
C LEU A 64 -31.39 13.95 39.82
N LEU A 65 -32.66 14.28 39.65
CA LEU A 65 -33.30 14.55 38.36
C LEU A 65 -32.67 15.71 37.58
N GLU A 66 -32.23 16.78 38.24
CA GLU A 66 -31.63 17.96 37.60
C GLU A 66 -30.25 17.63 37.02
N THR A 67 -29.43 16.86 37.74
CA THR A 67 -28.14 16.39 37.24
C THR A 67 -28.29 15.46 36.03
N VAL A 68 -29.24 14.53 36.08
CA VAL A 68 -29.51 13.62 34.95
C VAL A 68 -30.03 14.40 33.74
N LEU A 69 -30.92 15.37 33.95
CA LEU A 69 -31.46 16.19 32.87
C LEU A 69 -30.39 17.06 32.21
N GLU A 70 -29.45 17.59 33.00
CA GLU A 70 -28.31 18.37 32.49
C GLU A 70 -27.34 17.48 31.70
N GLN A 71 -27.08 16.26 32.18
CA GLN A 71 -26.23 15.30 31.46
C GLN A 71 -26.84 14.90 30.11
N VAL A 72 -28.16 14.71 30.04
CA VAL A 72 -28.87 14.44 28.79
C VAL A 72 -28.80 15.63 27.83
N ARG A 73 -28.93 16.87 28.32
CA ARG A 73 -28.76 18.07 27.49
C ARG A 73 -27.37 18.17 26.90
N LEU A 74 -26.33 17.98 27.70
CA LEU A 74 -24.94 18.01 27.24
C LEU A 74 -24.67 16.92 26.19
N GLN A 75 -25.19 15.71 26.40
CA GLN A 75 -25.06 14.62 25.42
C GLN A 75 -25.76 14.95 24.10
N GLN A 76 -26.93 15.60 24.16
CA GLN A 76 -27.69 15.99 22.98
C GLN A 76 -27.00 17.13 22.22
N GLU A 77 -26.35 18.07 22.92
CA GLU A 77 -25.55 19.12 22.31
C GLU A 77 -24.29 18.58 21.64
N GLU A 78 -23.59 17.64 22.28
CA GLU A 78 -22.44 16.95 21.69
C GLU A 78 -22.83 16.22 20.40
N ASN A 79 -23.95 15.50 20.41
CA ASN A 79 -24.47 14.82 19.22
C ASN A 79 -24.81 15.81 18.08
N ARG A 80 -25.37 16.99 18.41
CA ARG A 80 -25.66 18.03 17.42
C ARG A 80 -24.37 18.55 16.78
N LEU A 81 -23.34 18.79 17.60
CA LEU A 81 -22.06 19.30 17.16
C LEU A 81 -21.30 18.27 16.30
N GLN A 82 -21.39 16.98 16.63
CA GLN A 82 -20.87 15.90 15.78
C GLN A 82 -21.60 15.84 14.43
N GLN A 83 -22.92 15.99 14.40
CA GLN A 83 -23.70 16.03 13.16
C GLN A 83 -23.32 17.23 12.27
N GLU A 84 -23.09 18.40 12.87
CA GLU A 84 -22.63 19.59 12.14
C GLU A 84 -21.25 19.39 11.51
N LYS A 85 -20.31 18.75 12.25
CA LYS A 85 -18.98 18.39 11.70
C LYS A 85 -19.09 17.41 10.53
N MET A 86 -19.95 16.41 10.64
CA MET A 86 -20.20 15.43 9.56
C MET A 86 -20.73 16.13 8.31
N ASN A 87 -21.72 17.02 8.47
CA ASN A 87 -22.27 17.80 7.36
C ASN A 87 -21.25 18.74 6.71
N GLN A 88 -20.32 19.30 7.50
CA GLN A 88 -19.22 20.12 6.96
C GLN A 88 -18.22 19.26 6.16
N GLN A 89 -17.90 18.07 6.64
CA GLN A 89 -17.01 17.14 5.96
C GLN A 89 -17.61 16.67 4.63
N ASP A 90 -18.90 16.37 4.58
CA ASP A 90 -19.59 15.98 3.35
C ASP A 90 -19.57 17.10 2.29
N ARG A 91 -19.73 18.36 2.71
CA ARG A 91 -19.59 19.52 1.81
C ARG A 91 -18.16 19.68 1.29
N ALA A 92 -17.16 19.43 2.12
CA ALA A 92 -15.76 19.47 1.68
C ALA A 92 -15.47 18.38 0.65
N ILE A 93 -15.99 17.16 0.87
CA ILE A 93 -15.84 16.04 -0.06
C ILE A 93 -16.57 16.30 -1.38
N SER A 94 -17.77 16.89 -1.36
CA SER A 94 -18.48 17.23 -2.60
C SER A 94 -17.72 18.27 -3.42
N ASN A 95 -17.18 19.32 -2.76
CA ASN A 95 -16.41 20.36 -3.43
C ASN A 95 -15.14 19.80 -4.10
N LEU A 96 -14.39 18.96 -3.37
CA LEU A 96 -13.20 18.28 -3.91
C LEU A 96 -13.54 17.37 -5.11
N ARG A 97 -14.67 16.68 -5.06
CA ARG A 97 -15.12 15.82 -6.15
C ARG A 97 -15.46 16.62 -7.41
N ASP A 98 -16.10 17.76 -7.25
CA ASP A 98 -16.43 18.65 -8.37
C ASP A 98 -15.18 19.32 -8.95
N GLU A 99 -14.21 19.69 -8.12
CA GLU A 99 -12.91 20.21 -8.56
C GLU A 99 -12.13 19.17 -9.37
N MET A 100 -12.07 17.92 -8.91
CA MET A 100 -11.45 16.83 -9.68
C MET A 100 -12.16 16.57 -11.01
N ARG A 101 -13.49 16.70 -11.05
CA ARG A 101 -14.24 16.57 -12.31
C ARG A 101 -13.88 17.70 -13.28
N ASN A 102 -13.71 18.92 -12.78
CA ASN A 102 -13.32 20.08 -13.59
C ASN A 102 -11.88 19.94 -14.14
N MET A 103 -10.93 19.54 -13.29
CA MET A 103 -9.55 19.27 -13.72
C MET A 103 -9.48 18.17 -14.78
N ARG A 104 -10.31 17.13 -14.63
CA ARG A 104 -10.39 16.05 -15.63
C ARG A 104 -10.91 16.55 -16.98
N SER A 105 -11.93 17.40 -17.00
CA SER A 105 -12.42 17.99 -18.26
C SER A 105 -11.38 18.90 -18.92
N GLU A 106 -10.56 19.61 -18.13
CA GLU A 106 -9.49 20.45 -18.65
C GLU A 106 -8.37 19.61 -19.29
N LEU A 107 -7.99 18.50 -18.66
CA LEU A 107 -7.04 17.51 -19.21
C LEU A 107 -7.55 16.84 -20.49
N GLU A 108 -8.83 16.48 -20.55
CA GLU A 108 -9.42 15.89 -21.76
C GLU A 108 -9.44 16.91 -22.91
N SER A 109 -9.74 18.19 -22.63
CA SER A 109 -9.73 19.26 -23.65
C SER A 109 -8.33 19.60 -24.18
N THR A 110 -7.29 19.51 -23.35
CA THR A 110 -5.90 19.78 -23.75
C THR A 110 -5.29 18.60 -24.52
N SER A 111 -5.60 17.37 -24.12
CA SER A 111 -5.15 16.16 -24.82
C SER A 111 -5.66 16.10 -26.27
N ASP A 112 -6.92 16.47 -26.51
CA ASP A 112 -7.49 16.47 -27.86
C ASP A 112 -6.89 17.59 -28.73
N SER A 113 -6.57 18.75 -28.15
CA SER A 113 -5.90 19.85 -28.87
C SER A 113 -4.48 19.48 -29.30
N ASP A 114 -3.71 18.80 -28.44
CA ASP A 114 -2.34 18.35 -28.76
C ASP A 114 -2.34 17.18 -29.75
N ALA A 115 -3.33 16.28 -29.67
CA ALA A 115 -3.51 15.21 -30.64
C ALA A 115 -3.84 15.74 -32.04
N ILE A 116 -4.66 16.80 -32.13
CA ILE A 116 -4.99 17.47 -33.39
C ILE A 116 -3.78 18.24 -33.94
N ALA A 117 -2.99 18.94 -33.11
CA ALA A 117 -1.80 19.65 -33.55
C ALA A 117 -0.75 18.70 -34.19
N ARG A 118 -0.53 17.53 -33.59
CA ARG A 118 0.39 16.51 -34.14
C ARG A 118 -0.09 15.86 -35.44
N PHE A 119 -1.40 15.89 -35.70
CA PHE A 119 -1.98 15.36 -36.94
C PHE A 119 -1.74 16.30 -38.14
N TYR A 120 -1.64 17.61 -37.91
CA TYR A 120 -1.35 18.58 -38.98
C TYR A 120 0.14 18.77 -39.29
N ASP A 121 1.04 18.44 -38.35
CA ASP A 121 2.50 18.55 -38.54
C ASP A 121 3.15 17.39 -39.32
N ASN A 122 2.38 16.33 -39.64
CA ASN A 122 2.84 15.23 -40.49
C ASN A 122 1.94 15.11 -41.74
N PRO A 123 2.19 15.88 -42.81
CA PRO A 123 1.49 15.64 -44.06
C PRO A 123 1.78 14.21 -44.56
N PRO A 124 0.78 13.48 -45.07
CA PRO A 124 0.97 12.13 -45.57
C PRO A 124 2.00 12.14 -46.72
N LEU A 125 3.15 11.51 -46.48
CA LEU A 125 4.17 11.26 -47.51
C LEU A 125 3.57 10.35 -48.59
N GLY A 126 3.09 10.98 -49.64
CA GLY A 126 2.56 10.35 -50.84
C GLY A 126 2.80 11.23 -52.06
N ALA A 127 4.04 11.63 -52.29
CA ALA A 127 4.47 12.16 -53.58
C ALA A 127 5.76 11.44 -54.01
N PRO A 128 5.79 10.83 -55.21
CA PRO A 128 6.96 10.12 -55.71
C PRO A 128 8.07 11.11 -56.08
N VAL A 129 9.26 10.88 -55.54
CA VAL A 129 10.48 11.65 -55.85
C VAL A 129 11.13 11.04 -57.10
N GLU A 130 11.17 11.81 -58.18
CA GLU A 130 12.02 11.54 -59.35
C GLU A 130 13.50 11.59 -58.97
N GLN A 131 14.24 10.59 -59.43
CA GLN A 131 15.70 10.51 -59.34
C GLN A 131 16.35 11.58 -60.20
N GLN A 132 17.32 12.31 -59.63
CA GLN A 132 18.37 12.92 -60.44
C GLN A 132 19.73 12.83 -59.75
N GLN A 133 20.58 12.04 -60.39
CA GLN A 133 22.03 11.93 -60.26
C GLN A 133 22.71 13.28 -60.42
N ASP A 134 23.72 13.59 -59.60
CA ASP A 134 25.14 13.60 -59.99
C ASP A 134 26.06 14.51 -59.14
N VAL A 135 27.28 14.01 -58.92
CA VAL A 135 28.58 14.73 -58.90
C VAL A 135 29.03 15.47 -57.62
N GLU A 136 29.92 14.79 -56.89
CA GLU A 136 31.33 15.13 -56.66
C GLU A 136 31.79 16.13 -55.56
N SER A 137 32.89 15.70 -54.92
CA SER A 137 33.97 16.44 -54.23
C SER A 137 33.82 16.90 -52.76
N GLN A 138 34.61 16.21 -51.90
CA GLN A 138 35.22 16.61 -50.62
C GLN A 138 35.84 18.04 -50.62
N PRO A 139 36.13 18.71 -49.47
CA PRO A 139 36.81 18.11 -48.30
C PRO A 139 36.51 18.64 -46.87
N SER A 140 36.93 17.84 -45.89
CA SER A 140 37.56 18.21 -44.61
C SER A 140 37.05 19.42 -43.81
N ALA A 141 36.29 19.16 -42.73
CA ALA A 141 36.37 19.96 -41.50
C ALA A 141 36.03 19.11 -40.26
N SER A 142 37.07 18.90 -39.47
CA SER A 142 37.06 18.27 -38.15
C SER A 142 36.25 19.13 -37.15
N GLY A 143 35.19 18.55 -36.59
CA GLY A 143 34.39 19.19 -35.54
C GLY A 143 33.35 18.23 -34.95
N ARG A 144 33.79 17.04 -34.54
CA ARG A 144 32.90 16.00 -33.96
C ARG A 144 32.54 16.40 -32.52
N GLN A 145 31.59 17.32 -32.36
CA GLN A 145 30.91 17.54 -31.09
C GLN A 145 30.12 16.27 -30.75
N ARG A 146 30.67 15.47 -29.83
CA ARG A 146 29.94 14.34 -29.26
C ARG A 146 28.71 14.91 -28.54
N PRO A 147 27.48 14.52 -28.90
CA PRO A 147 26.31 14.90 -28.15
C PRO A 147 26.51 14.41 -26.72
N ARG A 148 26.56 15.37 -25.80
CA ARG A 148 26.66 15.14 -24.36
C ARG A 148 25.35 14.49 -23.96
N ARG A 149 25.29 13.15 -24.06
CA ARG A 149 24.22 12.33 -23.49
C ARG A 149 24.10 12.76 -22.03
N THR A 150 23.06 13.53 -21.74
CA THR A 150 22.58 13.76 -20.40
C THR A 150 22.35 12.37 -19.82
N ARG A 151 23.21 12.03 -18.86
CA ARG A 151 23.21 10.76 -18.14
C ARG A 151 21.93 10.76 -17.30
N GLY A 152 20.82 10.37 -17.91
CA GLY A 152 19.61 10.03 -17.17
C GLY A 152 20.01 9.07 -16.05
N SER A 153 19.59 9.37 -14.84
CA SER A 153 19.85 8.52 -13.68
C SER A 153 19.42 7.09 -14.03
N PRO A 154 20.33 6.09 -13.97
CA PRO A 154 20.02 4.71 -14.37
C PRO A 154 18.80 4.11 -13.67
N LEU A 155 18.43 4.64 -12.52
CA LEU A 155 17.32 4.16 -11.70
C LEU A 155 15.94 4.43 -12.32
N SER A 156 15.73 5.57 -13.00
CA SER A 156 14.38 5.93 -13.49
C SER A 156 13.89 5.05 -14.66
N ASN A 157 14.81 4.45 -15.42
CA ASN A 157 14.47 3.51 -16.49
C ASN A 157 14.22 2.08 -16.00
N ILE A 158 14.74 1.69 -14.82
CA ILE A 158 14.51 0.35 -14.24
C ILE A 158 13.14 0.31 -13.54
N PHE A 159 12.73 1.39 -12.89
CA PHE A 159 11.40 1.55 -12.32
C PHE A 159 10.36 2.09 -13.31
N GLY A 160 10.73 2.18 -14.60
CA GLY A 160 9.90 2.74 -15.67
C GLY A 160 8.67 1.89 -15.98
N ARG A 161 7.62 2.05 -15.17
CA ARG A 161 6.16 2.10 -15.41
C ARG A 161 5.62 1.51 -16.72
N ASN A 162 6.10 0.35 -17.18
CA ASN A 162 5.54 -0.33 -18.34
C ASN A 162 4.36 -1.21 -17.89
N ARG A 163 3.18 -0.61 -17.96
CA ARG A 163 1.89 -1.00 -17.37
C ARG A 163 1.23 -2.22 -18.03
N SER A 164 1.99 -3.27 -18.30
CA SER A 164 1.50 -4.51 -18.92
C SER A 164 1.74 -5.72 -18.01
N ASN A 165 0.82 -5.99 -17.07
CA ASN A 165 0.68 -7.23 -16.28
C ASN A 165 1.94 -7.86 -15.62
N ASN A 166 3.08 -7.20 -15.65
CA ASN A 166 4.35 -7.73 -15.20
C ASN A 166 4.57 -7.35 -13.74
N GLN A 167 4.85 -8.38 -12.94
CA GLN A 167 5.11 -8.29 -11.51
C GLN A 167 6.35 -7.42 -11.28
N SER A 168 6.16 -6.12 -11.07
CA SER A 168 7.23 -5.22 -10.64
C SER A 168 7.58 -5.52 -9.19
N LEU A 169 8.87 -5.43 -8.84
CA LEU A 169 9.27 -5.50 -7.44
C LEU A 169 8.65 -4.31 -6.68
N PRO A 170 8.31 -4.50 -5.38
CA PRO A 170 7.87 -3.39 -4.55
C PRO A 170 8.93 -2.30 -4.51
N GLU A 171 8.51 -1.05 -4.57
CA GLU A 171 9.40 0.12 -4.47
C GLU A 171 9.65 0.43 -3.00
N ASP A 172 10.54 -0.34 -2.37
CA ASP A 172 10.89 -0.19 -0.96
C ASP A 172 12.42 -0.14 -0.72
N ILE A 173 12.81 0.29 0.49
CA ILE A 173 14.23 0.40 0.87
C ILE A 173 14.97 -0.95 0.78
N PHE A 174 14.26 -2.05 1.01
CA PHE A 174 14.82 -3.40 0.92
C PHE A 174 15.09 -3.78 -0.53
N THR A 175 14.24 -3.38 -1.46
CA THR A 175 14.40 -3.60 -2.89
C THR A 175 15.55 -2.76 -3.45
N MET A 176 15.68 -1.52 -2.98
CA MET A 176 16.89 -0.74 -3.25
C MET A 176 18.14 -1.48 -2.73
N MET A 177 18.06 -2.08 -1.54
CA MET A 177 19.15 -2.86 -0.97
C MET A 177 19.47 -4.11 -1.82
N MET A 178 18.46 -4.81 -2.36
CA MET A 178 18.61 -5.95 -3.28
C MET A 178 19.32 -5.55 -4.59
N MET A 179 19.05 -4.36 -5.12
CA MET A 179 19.65 -3.85 -6.37
C MET A 179 21.03 -3.21 -6.16
N SER A 180 21.36 -2.82 -4.93
CA SER A 180 22.62 -2.15 -4.61
C SER A 180 23.77 -3.14 -4.37
N ARG A 181 25.01 -2.67 -4.54
CA ARG A 181 26.18 -3.47 -4.14
C ARG A 181 26.17 -3.69 -2.61
N PRO A 182 26.51 -4.88 -2.11
CA PRO A 182 26.66 -5.11 -0.68
C PRO A 182 27.66 -4.11 -0.10
N CYS A 183 27.40 -3.62 1.12
CA CYS A 183 28.20 -2.58 1.78
C CYS A 183 28.24 -1.21 1.07
N SER A 184 27.39 -0.95 0.08
CA SER A 184 27.21 0.40 -0.47
C SER A 184 26.45 1.31 0.50
N ALA A 185 26.44 2.62 0.24
CA ALA A 185 25.69 3.58 1.05
C ALA A 185 24.19 3.25 1.12
N SER A 186 23.59 2.83 0.00
CA SER A 186 22.19 2.36 -0.06
C SER A 186 21.96 1.14 0.84
N TRP A 187 22.94 0.25 0.91
CA TRP A 187 22.88 -0.95 1.76
C TRP A 187 22.97 -0.60 3.25
N ALA A 188 23.91 0.29 3.61
CA ALA A 188 24.01 0.81 4.98
C ALA A 188 22.74 1.57 5.41
N LEU A 189 22.12 2.31 4.50
CA LEU A 189 20.86 3.00 4.75
C LEU A 189 19.71 2.02 5.04
N GLY A 190 19.59 0.93 4.27
CA GLY A 190 18.59 -0.11 4.54
C GLY A 190 18.71 -0.71 5.94
N ILE A 191 19.94 -1.01 6.39
CA ILE A 191 20.18 -1.47 7.76
C ILE A 191 19.83 -0.39 8.79
N PHE A 192 20.22 0.85 8.53
CA PHE A 192 19.94 1.96 9.42
C PHE A 192 18.43 2.16 9.64
N VAL A 193 17.65 2.18 8.55
CA VAL A 193 16.18 2.30 8.60
C VAL A 193 15.57 1.13 9.38
N CYS A 194 15.98 -0.10 9.07
CA CYS A 194 15.52 -1.29 9.80
C CYS A 194 15.84 -1.21 11.30
N THR A 195 17.04 -0.74 11.66
CA THR A 195 17.47 -0.59 13.05
C THR A 195 16.65 0.48 13.77
N CYS A 196 16.40 1.62 13.12
CA CYS A 196 15.54 2.68 13.65
C CYS A 196 14.11 2.19 13.87
N GLN A 197 13.52 1.46 12.91
CA GLN A 197 12.17 0.92 13.05
C GLN A 197 12.06 -0.11 14.18
N ILE A 198 13.02 -1.03 14.30
CA ILE A 198 13.06 -1.99 15.42
C ILE A 198 13.20 -1.25 16.75
N THR A 199 14.04 -0.22 16.81
CA THR A 199 14.22 0.61 18.01
C THR A 199 12.93 1.35 18.39
N LEU A 200 12.22 1.92 17.42
CA LEU A 200 10.92 2.57 17.63
C LEU A 200 9.87 1.57 18.12
N CYS A 201 9.81 0.38 17.53
CA CYS A 201 8.93 -0.69 17.99
C CYS A 201 9.22 -1.06 19.46
N PHE A 202 10.50 -1.16 19.82
CA PHE A 202 10.91 -1.46 21.18
C PHE A 202 10.59 -0.32 22.16
N LEU A 203 10.73 0.93 21.73
CA LEU A 203 10.32 2.10 22.53
C LEU A 203 8.81 2.12 22.78
N ILE A 204 7.99 1.84 21.77
CA ILE A 204 6.54 1.71 21.91
C ILE A 204 6.20 0.58 22.89
N PHE A 205 6.89 -0.55 22.78
CA PHE A 205 6.72 -1.68 23.69
C PHE A 205 7.03 -1.29 25.15
N ILE A 206 8.19 -0.68 25.39
CA ILE A 206 8.60 -0.17 26.71
C ILE A 206 7.58 0.83 27.25
N GLU A 207 7.18 1.82 26.45
CA GLU A 207 6.24 2.86 26.89
C GLU A 207 4.87 2.27 27.27
N GLY A 208 4.40 1.30 26.49
CA GLY A 208 3.17 0.55 26.77
C GLY A 208 3.23 -0.16 28.11
N ASP A 209 4.40 -0.71 28.47
CA ASP A 209 4.61 -1.51 29.68
C ASP A 209 4.79 -0.63 30.93
N PHE A 210 5.59 0.44 30.84
CA PHE A 210 5.92 1.29 32.00
C PHE A 210 4.77 2.21 32.44
N LYS A 211 3.95 2.71 31.51
CA LYS A 211 2.81 3.59 31.86
C LYS A 211 1.60 2.84 32.40
N GLY A 212 1.51 1.53 32.15
CA GLY A 212 0.41 0.69 32.64
C GLY A 212 0.43 0.46 34.16
N GLY A 213 1.53 0.78 34.84
CA GLY A 213 1.75 0.43 36.24
C GLY A 213 1.86 -1.09 36.37
N PHE A 214 3.05 -1.59 36.64
CA PHE A 214 3.34 -3.03 36.78
C PHE A 214 2.68 -3.65 38.04
N GLY A 215 1.36 -3.62 38.12
CA GLY A 215 0.55 -4.42 39.03
C GLY A 215 0.42 -5.85 38.51
N SER A 216 1.55 -6.56 38.43
CA SER A 216 1.68 -7.94 37.93
C SER A 216 1.38 -8.14 36.43
N PRO A 217 2.40 -8.25 35.57
CA PRO A 217 2.26 -8.45 34.11
C PRO A 217 1.66 -9.82 33.72
N TRP A 218 1.32 -10.64 34.71
CA TRP A 218 0.82 -12.01 34.55
C TRP A 218 -0.58 -12.21 35.13
N LYS A 219 -1.28 -11.15 35.55
CA LYS A 219 -2.70 -11.28 35.85
C LYS A 219 -3.47 -11.10 34.54
N PRO A 220 -3.92 -12.20 33.88
CA PRO A 220 -4.69 -12.06 32.67
C PRO A 220 -5.92 -11.17 32.97
N PRO A 221 -6.21 -10.15 32.13
CA PRO A 221 -7.41 -9.37 32.29
C PRO A 221 -8.62 -10.32 32.29
N VAL A 222 -9.49 -10.15 33.29
CA VAL A 222 -10.64 -10.99 33.60
C VAL A 222 -11.45 -11.44 32.37
N ALA A 223 -11.17 -12.67 31.92
CA ALA A 223 -11.97 -13.69 31.21
C ALA A 223 -13.02 -13.35 30.12
N LYS A 224 -13.32 -12.09 29.78
CA LYS A 224 -14.51 -11.75 28.97
C LYS A 224 -14.23 -11.20 27.57
N VAL A 225 -12.97 -11.05 27.13
CA VAL A 225 -12.63 -10.38 25.85
C VAL A 225 -11.89 -11.28 24.85
N TYR A 226 -12.09 -12.61 24.87
CA TYR A 226 -11.29 -13.52 24.03
C TYR A 226 -11.57 -13.43 22.52
N ILE A 227 -12.83 -13.27 22.11
CA ILE A 227 -13.17 -13.32 20.68
C ILE A 227 -12.72 -12.04 19.96
N GLY A 228 -12.93 -10.88 20.58
CA GLY A 228 -12.51 -9.59 20.02
C GLY A 228 -10.99 -9.50 19.86
N GLN A 229 -10.23 -9.85 20.91
CA GLN A 229 -8.76 -9.87 20.86
C GLN A 229 -8.24 -10.84 19.80
N GLY A 230 -8.83 -12.04 19.69
CA GLY A 230 -8.47 -13.02 18.67
C GLY A 230 -8.70 -12.50 17.24
N ILE A 231 -9.84 -11.86 16.99
CA ILE A 231 -10.14 -11.22 15.69
C ILE A 231 -9.16 -10.07 15.41
N SER A 232 -8.84 -9.23 16.40
CA SER A 232 -7.87 -8.15 16.24
C SER A 232 -6.47 -8.68 15.92
N ILE A 233 -5.98 -9.71 16.62
CA ILE A 233 -4.68 -10.34 16.34
C ILE A 233 -4.66 -10.88 14.91
N PHE A 234 -5.75 -11.52 14.47
CA PHE A 234 -5.87 -12.01 13.11
C PHE A 234 -5.82 -10.88 12.07
N PHE A 235 -6.55 -9.78 12.29
CA PHE A 235 -6.49 -8.61 11.40
C PHE A 235 -5.11 -7.97 11.38
N VAL A 236 -4.45 -7.82 12.53
CA VAL A 236 -3.09 -7.31 12.61
C VAL A 236 -2.14 -8.22 11.83
N PHE A 237 -2.25 -9.54 11.98
CA PHE A 237 -1.46 -10.49 11.22
C PHE A 237 -1.67 -10.33 9.71
N LEU A 238 -2.92 -10.20 9.25
CA LEU A 238 -3.22 -9.96 7.83
C LEU A 238 -2.74 -8.60 7.33
N ALA A 239 -2.70 -7.58 8.20
CA ALA A 239 -2.20 -6.26 7.88
C ALA A 239 -0.67 -6.19 7.74
N GLN A 240 0.07 -7.20 8.20
CA GLN A 240 1.54 -7.25 8.07
C GLN A 240 1.99 -7.57 6.63
N GLY A 241 1.85 -6.58 5.75
CA GLY A 241 2.26 -6.67 4.34
C GLY A 241 3.73 -7.03 4.15
N ASP A 242 4.62 -6.65 5.08
CA ASP A 242 6.06 -6.91 4.98
C ASP A 242 6.43 -8.38 5.11
N MET A 243 5.77 -9.10 6.00
CA MET A 243 6.00 -10.55 6.17
C MET A 243 5.54 -11.30 4.91
N PHE A 244 4.37 -10.98 4.37
CA PHE A 244 3.88 -11.65 3.17
C PHE A 244 4.66 -11.26 1.91
N SER A 245 5.03 -9.98 1.78
CA SER A 245 5.80 -9.51 0.63
C SER A 245 7.20 -10.12 0.60
N SER A 246 7.91 -10.21 1.72
CA SER A 246 9.23 -10.87 1.79
C SER A 246 9.18 -12.35 1.39
N VAL A 247 8.21 -13.11 1.91
CA VAL A 247 8.01 -14.51 1.53
C VAL A 247 7.66 -14.64 0.05
N ARG A 248 6.77 -13.79 -0.46
CA ARG A 248 6.38 -13.77 -1.88
C ARG A 248 7.55 -13.45 -2.79
N THR A 249 8.40 -12.48 -2.42
CA THR A 249 9.58 -12.09 -3.17
C THR A 249 10.60 -13.24 -3.22
N ILE A 250 10.87 -13.91 -2.09
CA ILE A 250 11.74 -15.09 -2.07
C ILE A 250 11.16 -16.21 -2.95
N GLN A 251 9.86 -16.50 -2.86
CA GLN A 251 9.22 -17.54 -3.68
C GLN A 251 9.28 -17.21 -5.17
N TRP A 252 9.06 -15.95 -5.53
CA TRP A 252 9.13 -15.47 -6.89
C TRP A 252 10.55 -15.55 -7.46
N LEU A 253 11.54 -15.04 -6.71
CA LEU A 253 12.96 -15.10 -7.09
C LEU A 253 13.47 -16.55 -7.19
N ARG A 254 12.98 -17.45 -6.33
CA ARG A 254 13.33 -18.88 -6.39
C ARG A 254 12.80 -19.56 -7.66
N LYS A 255 11.65 -19.14 -8.18
CA LYS A 255 11.06 -19.70 -9.41
C LYS A 255 11.72 -19.14 -10.67
N ASN A 256 12.24 -17.91 -10.62
CA ASN A 256 12.94 -17.28 -11.73
C ASN A 256 14.43 -17.62 -11.70
N SER A 257 14.87 -18.52 -12.58
CA SER A 257 16.27 -18.95 -12.67
C SER A 257 17.24 -17.83 -13.07
N ARG A 258 16.75 -16.73 -13.65
CA ARG A 258 17.54 -15.58 -14.16
C ARG A 258 17.42 -14.32 -13.28
N TRP A 259 17.35 -14.48 -11.97
CA TRP A 259 17.26 -13.37 -11.01
C TRP A 259 18.48 -12.44 -11.06
N ASP A 260 19.62 -13.00 -11.44
CA ASP A 260 20.92 -12.34 -11.56
C ASP A 260 20.91 -11.26 -12.65
N ILE A 261 20.34 -11.57 -13.82
CA ILE A 261 20.20 -10.58 -14.90
C ILE A 261 19.26 -9.44 -14.47
N LEU A 262 18.18 -9.78 -13.76
CA LEU A 262 17.18 -8.82 -13.34
C LEU A 262 17.66 -7.89 -12.22
N LEU A 263 18.43 -8.42 -11.25
CA LEU A 263 18.87 -7.66 -10.07
C LEU A 263 20.27 -7.06 -10.22
N LEU A 264 21.21 -7.78 -10.82
CA LEU A 264 22.61 -7.34 -10.95
C LEU A 264 22.89 -6.67 -12.30
N GLY A 265 22.00 -6.82 -13.29
CA GLY A 265 22.22 -6.31 -14.64
C GLY A 265 23.40 -6.99 -15.35
N LYS A 266 23.77 -8.21 -14.93
CA LYS A 266 24.86 -8.97 -15.56
C LYS A 266 24.49 -9.37 -16.98
N GLU A 267 25.45 -9.30 -17.89
CA GLU A 267 25.30 -9.82 -19.25
C GLU A 267 25.32 -11.36 -19.25
N GLU A 268 24.65 -11.98 -20.24
CA GLU A 268 24.46 -13.43 -20.34
C GLU A 268 25.78 -14.25 -20.40
N ASN A 269 26.91 -13.60 -20.69
CA ASN A 269 28.23 -14.24 -20.81
C ASN A 269 29.09 -14.17 -19.53
N GLU A 270 28.61 -13.56 -18.44
CA GLU A 270 29.37 -13.50 -17.19
C GLU A 270 29.37 -14.83 -16.42
N ASP A 271 30.37 -15.04 -15.58
CA ASP A 271 30.47 -16.20 -14.69
C ASP A 271 29.18 -16.38 -13.87
N PRO A 272 28.73 -17.64 -13.67
CA PRO A 272 27.50 -17.91 -12.94
C PRO A 272 27.53 -17.26 -11.55
N PRO A 273 26.40 -16.68 -11.09
CA PRO A 273 26.36 -15.98 -9.81
C PRO A 273 26.75 -16.92 -8.68
N SER A 274 27.58 -16.41 -7.76
CA SER A 274 27.97 -17.17 -6.59
C SER A 274 26.77 -17.32 -5.64
N ILE A 275 26.75 -18.39 -4.85
CA ILE A 275 25.73 -18.55 -3.81
C ILE A 275 25.75 -17.39 -2.80
N TRP A 276 26.91 -16.77 -2.60
CA TRP A 276 27.08 -15.59 -1.75
C TRP A 276 26.36 -14.37 -2.30
N ASP A 277 26.37 -14.17 -3.62
CA ASP A 277 25.62 -13.09 -4.26
C ASP A 277 24.12 -13.27 -4.01
N TRP A 278 23.62 -14.51 -4.13
CA TRP A 278 22.22 -14.82 -3.82
C TRP A 278 21.88 -14.52 -2.35
N ILE A 279 22.73 -14.94 -1.42
CA ILE A 279 22.50 -14.70 0.02
C ILE A 279 22.51 -13.20 0.33
N LEU A 280 23.50 -12.45 -0.14
CA LEU A 280 23.66 -11.03 0.19
C LEU A 280 22.61 -10.14 -0.48
N HIS A 281 22.24 -10.44 -1.73
CA HIS A 281 21.28 -9.62 -2.48
C HIS A 281 19.83 -10.03 -2.27
N ILE A 282 19.55 -11.31 -2.04
CA ILE A 282 18.15 -11.79 -1.96
C ILE A 282 17.81 -12.17 -0.54
N LEU A 283 18.58 -13.06 0.10
CA LEU A 283 18.20 -13.61 1.39
C LEU A 283 18.23 -12.55 2.50
N ILE A 284 19.33 -11.81 2.64
CA ILE A 284 19.50 -10.86 3.74
C ILE A 284 18.43 -9.75 3.72
N PRO A 285 18.19 -9.03 2.60
CA PRO A 285 17.16 -7.99 2.57
C PRO A 285 15.76 -8.51 2.90
N ASN A 286 15.38 -9.69 2.37
CA ASN A 286 14.08 -10.27 2.66
C ASN A 286 13.97 -10.78 4.11
N VAL A 287 15.05 -11.30 4.69
CA VAL A 287 15.08 -11.70 6.11
C VAL A 287 14.97 -10.48 7.02
N LEU A 288 15.66 -9.38 6.72
CA LEU A 288 15.53 -8.13 7.48
C LEU A 288 14.11 -7.58 7.40
N LYS A 289 13.52 -7.55 6.20
CA LYS A 289 12.12 -7.15 6.01
C LYS A 289 11.15 -8.04 6.79
N PHE A 290 11.39 -9.35 6.78
CA PHE A 290 10.58 -10.30 7.55
C PHE A 290 10.70 -10.07 9.06
N ILE A 291 11.92 -9.85 9.58
CA ILE A 291 12.18 -9.55 11.00
C ILE A 291 11.48 -8.26 11.40
N GLN A 292 11.52 -7.22 10.56
CA GLN A 292 10.81 -5.96 10.79
C GLN A 292 9.30 -6.20 10.94
N GLY A 293 8.66 -6.83 9.94
CA GLY A 293 7.22 -7.12 10.01
C GLY A 293 6.86 -8.02 11.20
N PHE A 294 7.73 -8.98 11.54
CA PHE A 294 7.54 -9.83 12.72
C PHE A 294 7.67 -9.05 14.03
N ALA A 295 8.59 -8.09 14.13
CA ALA A 295 8.73 -7.23 15.31
C ALA A 295 7.49 -6.36 15.52
N VAL A 296 6.98 -5.74 14.45
CA VAL A 296 5.73 -4.96 14.48
C VAL A 296 4.56 -5.84 14.91
N PHE A 297 4.41 -7.04 14.32
CA PHE A 297 3.41 -8.03 14.72
C PHE A 297 3.51 -8.37 16.21
N PHE A 298 4.71 -8.66 16.70
CA PHE A 298 4.94 -9.07 18.08
C PHE A 298 4.56 -7.96 19.07
N VAL A 299 5.00 -6.72 18.83
CA VAL A 299 4.62 -5.57 19.66
C VAL A 299 3.11 -5.35 19.63
N SER A 300 2.49 -5.45 18.45
CA SER A 300 1.04 -5.31 18.30
C SER A 300 0.27 -6.39 19.06
N PHE A 301 0.73 -7.63 18.99
CA PHE A 301 0.18 -8.76 19.74
C PHE A 301 0.21 -8.49 21.25
N PHE A 302 1.35 -8.01 21.77
CA PHE A 302 1.48 -7.66 23.18
C PHE A 302 0.53 -6.54 23.58
N ILE A 303 0.42 -5.48 22.79
CA ILE A 303 -0.50 -4.36 23.06
C ILE A 303 -1.96 -4.83 23.08
N ILE A 304 -2.38 -5.69 22.13
CA ILE A 304 -3.75 -6.24 22.11
C ILE A 304 -4.03 -7.07 23.36
N MET A 305 -3.04 -7.84 23.82
CA MET A 305 -3.18 -8.69 24.99
C MET A 305 -3.27 -7.89 26.30
N THR A 306 -2.61 -6.75 26.39
CA THR A 306 -2.56 -5.93 27.61
C THR A 306 -3.67 -4.90 27.70
N ARG A 307 -4.20 -4.40 26.57
CA ARG A 307 -5.23 -3.36 26.55
C ARG A 307 -6.64 -3.93 26.68
N SER A 308 -7.42 -3.39 27.64
CA SER A 308 -8.86 -3.65 27.76
C SER A 308 -9.73 -2.63 27.01
N ASN A 309 -9.18 -1.45 26.70
CA ASN A 309 -9.89 -0.36 26.02
C ASN A 309 -9.60 -0.38 24.52
N LEU A 310 -10.67 -0.39 23.71
CA LEU A 310 -10.58 -0.38 22.25
C LEU A 310 -10.02 0.95 21.71
N LEU A 311 -10.28 2.08 22.36
CA LEU A 311 -9.74 3.38 21.94
C LEU A 311 -8.23 3.47 22.09
N ASP A 312 -7.68 2.98 23.21
CA ASP A 312 -6.23 2.91 23.42
C ASP A 312 -5.58 1.99 22.38
N LEU A 313 -6.27 0.89 22.03
CA LEU A 313 -5.82 -0.02 20.99
C LEU A 313 -5.76 0.64 19.60
N ILE A 314 -6.78 1.40 19.21
CA ILE A 314 -6.79 2.12 17.92
C ILE A 314 -5.66 3.16 17.86
N LYS A 315 -5.42 3.87 18.97
CA LYS A 315 -4.32 4.84 19.06
C LYS A 315 -2.97 4.16 18.87
N ASP A 316 -2.71 3.10 19.64
CA ASP A 316 -1.45 2.36 19.58
C ASP A 316 -1.25 1.73 18.17
N PHE A 317 -2.34 1.23 17.56
CA PHE A 317 -2.32 0.71 16.19
C PHE A 317 -2.02 1.79 15.13
N THR A 318 -2.59 2.99 15.28
CA THR A 318 -2.32 4.12 14.38
C THR A 318 -0.85 4.53 14.46
N SER A 319 -0.27 4.57 15.67
CA SER A 319 1.15 4.84 15.84
C SER A 319 2.03 3.79 15.17
N LEU A 320 1.68 2.50 15.26
CA LEU A 320 2.40 1.42 14.59
C LEU A 320 2.30 1.51 13.06
N MET A 321 1.13 1.86 12.52
CA MET A 321 0.94 2.08 11.08
C MET A 321 1.82 3.22 10.55
N ILE A 322 1.99 4.30 11.31
CA ILE A 322 2.90 5.40 10.93
C ILE A 322 4.36 4.92 10.91
N VAL A 323 4.75 4.11 11.90
CA VAL A 323 6.12 3.56 11.97
C VAL A 323 6.38 2.58 10.81
N SER A 324 5.38 1.82 10.38
CA SER A 324 5.51 0.90 9.24
C SER A 324 5.59 1.60 7.88
N GLU A 325 5.15 2.85 7.76
CA GLU A 325 5.26 3.63 6.50
C GLU A 325 6.55 4.46 6.41
N LEU A 326 7.35 4.47 7.48
CA LEU A 326 8.55 5.31 7.57
C LEU A 326 9.64 4.89 6.57
N ASP A 327 9.73 3.61 6.23
CA ASP A 327 10.66 3.09 5.22
C ASP A 327 10.29 3.50 3.79
N ASN A 328 8.99 3.52 3.45
CA ASN A 328 8.50 4.04 2.17
C ASN A 328 8.84 5.53 2.03
N ILE A 329 8.62 6.32 3.09
CA ILE A 329 9.00 7.74 3.12
C ILE A 329 10.52 7.90 2.94
N ALA A 330 11.32 7.09 3.64
CA ALA A 330 12.78 7.12 3.51
C ALA A 330 13.25 6.77 2.09
N PHE A 331 12.60 5.81 1.44
CA PHE A 331 12.84 5.48 0.04
C PHE A 331 12.54 6.66 -0.88
N ASP A 332 11.38 7.30 -0.74
CA ASP A 332 11.02 8.49 -1.52
C ASP A 332 12.06 9.60 -1.38
N PHE A 333 12.49 9.91 -0.14
CA PHE A 333 13.55 10.89 0.08
C PHE A 333 14.85 10.56 -0.64
N THR A 334 15.24 9.28 -0.70
CA THR A 334 16.45 8.87 -1.41
C THR A 334 16.29 8.87 -2.92
N ALA A 335 15.07 8.68 -3.44
CA ALA A 335 14.80 8.72 -4.86
C ALA A 335 14.84 10.15 -5.43
N TYR A 336 14.55 11.17 -4.60
CA TYR A 336 14.52 12.57 -5.02
C TYR A 336 15.81 13.37 -4.78
N GLY A 337 16.77 12.84 -3.99
CA GLY A 337 18.04 13.53 -3.63
C GLY A 337 19.21 13.23 -4.56
#